data_AF-A0A934VKQ5-F1
#
_entry.id   AF-A0A934VKQ5-F1
#
_cell.length_a   1.000
_cell.length_b   1.000
_cell.length_c   1.000
_cell.angle_alpha   90.00
_cell.angle_beta   90.00
_cell.angle_gamma   90.00
#
_symmetry.space_group_name_H-M   'P 1'
#
loop_
_entity.id
_entity.type
_entity.pdbx_description
1 polymer ?
#
loop_
_entity_poly.entity_id
_entity_poly.type
_entity_poly.pdbx_seq_one_letter_code
_entity_poly.pdbx_strand_id
1 'polypeptide(L)'
;MSLNRYEQLLHDYIDSLPEERRFWQDRVLEIERGNSRREAAALALNAELWEYFEERSRHESEFTDVVSVGGGKLSMLNLSEYLLRMWGPVKPAKKAKPSV
;
A
#
# COMPACT_ATOMS: atom_id res chain seq x y z
N MET A 1 -0.58 -9.05 8.71
CA MET A 1 -1.48 -9.52 7.64
C MET A 1 -0.64 -9.97 6.46
N SER A 2 -1.11 -10.94 5.70
CA SER A 2 -0.45 -11.41 4.47
C SER A 2 -1.04 -10.67 3.27
N LEU A 3 -0.22 -10.39 2.27
CA LEU A 3 -0.69 -9.77 1.02
C LEU A 3 -1.41 -10.82 0.16
N ASN A 4 -2.50 -10.42 -0.49
CA ASN A 4 -3.11 -11.25 -1.53
C ASN A 4 -2.23 -11.25 -2.80
N ARG A 5 -2.56 -12.10 -3.79
CA ARG A 5 -1.77 -12.22 -5.03
C ARG A 5 -1.53 -10.88 -5.74
N TYR A 6 -2.54 -10.02 -5.83
CA TYR A 6 -2.46 -8.74 -6.55
C TYR A 6 -1.74 -7.67 -5.73
N GLU A 7 -1.95 -7.66 -4.42
CA GLU A 7 -1.18 -6.83 -3.49
C GLU A 7 0.30 -7.19 -3.52
N GLN A 8 0.63 -8.48 -3.56
CA GLN A 8 2.01 -8.97 -3.67
C GLN A 8 2.63 -8.60 -5.02
N LEU A 9 1.90 -8.81 -6.12
CA LEU A 9 2.35 -8.42 -7.46
C LEU A 9 2.69 -6.92 -7.54
N LEU A 10 1.80 -6.06 -7.02
CA LEU A 10 2.03 -4.62 -7.03
C LEU A 10 3.24 -4.23 -6.16
N HIS A 11 3.35 -4.84 -4.98
CA HIS A 11 4.49 -4.63 -4.10
C HIS A 11 5.82 -4.97 -4.80
N ASP A 12 5.87 -6.14 -5.44
CA ASP A 12 7.09 -6.63 -6.09
C ASP A 12 7.46 -5.78 -7.30
N TYR A 13 6.47 -5.33 -8.07
CA TYR A 13 6.67 -4.36 -9.16
C TYR A 13 7.27 -3.05 -8.66
N ILE A 14 6.69 -2.45 -7.61
CA ILE A 14 7.19 -1.21 -7.01
C ILE A 14 8.62 -1.41 -6.48
N ASP A 15 8.89 -2.51 -5.78
CA ASP A 15 10.22 -2.76 -5.19
C ASP A 15 11.29 -3.03 -6.26
N SER A 16 10.90 -3.58 -7.41
CA SER A 16 11.80 -3.80 -8.55
C SER A 16 12.26 -2.52 -9.25
N LEU A 17 11.53 -1.41 -9.06
CA LEU A 17 11.77 -0.13 -9.74
C LEU A 17 12.21 0.94 -8.71
N PRO A 18 13.51 1.29 -8.64
CA PRO A 18 14.03 2.19 -7.60
C PRO A 18 13.38 3.57 -7.55
N GLU A 19 13.00 4.11 -8.71
CA GLU A 19 12.34 5.42 -8.82
C GLU A 19 10.91 5.37 -8.29
N GLU A 20 10.14 4.34 -8.69
CA GLU A 20 8.78 4.11 -8.19
C GLU A 20 8.78 3.86 -6.69
N ARG A 21 9.71 3.02 -6.21
CA ARG A 21 9.89 2.76 -4.77
C ARG A 21 10.12 4.05 -3.99
N ARG A 22 10.98 4.94 -4.49
CA ARG A 22 11.25 6.23 -3.86
C ARG A 22 10.02 7.13 -3.86
N PHE A 23 9.33 7.22 -5.01
CA PHE A 23 8.07 7.97 -5.12
C PHE A 23 7.05 7.50 -4.08
N TRP A 24 6.83 6.18 -3.98
CA TRP A 24 5.88 5.61 -3.04
C TRP A 24 6.30 5.76 -1.58
N GLN A 25 7.60 5.71 -1.26
CA GLN A 25 8.10 6.04 0.08
C GLN A 25 7.76 7.47 0.48
N ASP A 26 8.05 8.44 -0.38
CA ASP A 26 7.75 9.84 -0.14
C ASP A 26 6.23 10.06 -0.01
N ARG A 27 5.44 9.40 -0.87
CA ARG A 27 3.98 9.49 -0.85
C ARG A 27 3.36 8.91 0.41
N VAL A 28 3.84 7.76 0.87
CA VAL A 28 3.40 7.14 2.13
C VAL A 28 3.65 8.06 3.32
N LEU A 29 4.82 8.70 3.37
CA LEU A 29 5.16 9.67 4.42
C LEU A 29 4.27 10.91 4.37
N GLU A 30 3.95 11.41 3.17
CA GLU A 30 3.03 12.54 3.00
C GLU A 30 1.62 12.20 3.49
N ILE A 31 1.08 11.06 3.06
CA ILE A 31 -0.26 10.59 3.46
C ILE A 31 -0.33 10.39 4.98
N GLU A 32 0.69 9.79 5.58
CA GLU A 32 0.70 9.60 7.04
C GLU A 32 0.78 10.91 7.81
N ARG A 33 1.52 11.91 7.32
CA ARG A 33 1.56 13.26 7.93
C ARG A 33 0.22 14.00 7.82
N GLY A 34 -0.49 13.81 6.71
CA GLY A 34 -1.80 14.43 6.47
C GLY A 34 -2.94 13.80 7.27
N ASN A 35 -2.75 12.61 7.85
CA ASN A 35 -3.80 11.84 8.51
C ASN A 35 -3.53 11.63 10.00
N SER A 36 -4.44 12.08 10.86
CA SER A 36 -4.32 11.91 12.32
C SER A 36 -4.48 10.45 12.77
N ARG A 37 -5.11 9.60 11.96
CA ARG A 37 -5.35 8.18 12.25
C ARG A 37 -4.72 7.30 11.18
N ARG A 38 -4.11 6.20 11.63
CA ARG A 38 -3.45 5.24 10.73
C ARG A 38 -4.42 4.54 9.79
N GLU A 39 -5.63 4.26 10.26
CA GLU A 39 -6.70 3.70 9.44
C GLU A 39 -7.09 4.64 8.28
N ALA A 40 -7.21 5.94 8.56
CA ALA A 40 -7.49 6.94 7.53
C ALA A 40 -6.35 7.04 6.50
N ALA A 41 -5.09 6.99 6.96
CA ALA A 41 -3.93 6.91 6.07
C ALA A 41 -3.95 5.65 5.20
N ALA A 42 -4.32 4.49 5.76
CA ALA A 42 -4.38 3.23 5.01
C ALA A 42 -5.49 3.24 3.95
N LEU A 43 -6.66 3.84 4.26
CA LEU A 43 -7.75 4.00 3.31
C LEU A 43 -7.42 4.97 2.18
N ALA A 44 -6.74 6.08 2.49
CA ALA A 44 -6.26 7.04 1.49
C ALA A 44 -5.24 6.37 0.55
N LEU A 45 -4.24 5.71 1.11
CA LEU A 45 -3.23 4.97 0.34
C LEU A 45 -3.86 3.83 -0.49
N ASN A 46 -4.90 3.17 0.03
CA ASN A 46 -5.62 2.12 -0.69
C ASN A 46 -6.30 2.66 -1.96
N ALA A 47 -6.80 3.90 -1.94
CA ALA A 47 -7.38 4.50 -3.13
C ALA A 47 -6.31 4.76 -4.20
N GLU A 48 -5.19 5.37 -3.81
CA GLU A 48 -4.09 5.69 -4.74
C GLU A 48 -3.41 4.43 -5.31
N LEU A 49 -3.18 3.41 -4.50
CA LEU A 49 -2.62 2.14 -4.96
C LEU A 49 -3.55 1.42 -5.95
N TRP A 50 -4.87 1.53 -5.76
CA TRP A 50 -5.81 0.99 -6.73
C TRP A 50 -5.76 1.73 -8.07
N GLU A 51 -5.74 3.06 -8.04
CA GLU A 51 -5.64 3.88 -9.26
C GLU A 51 -4.34 3.58 -10.02
N TYR A 52 -3.23 3.47 -9.31
CA TYR A 52 -1.96 3.10 -9.90
C TYR A 52 -1.96 1.67 -10.46
N PHE A 53 -2.52 0.71 -9.73
CA PHE A 53 -2.67 -0.66 -10.23
C PHE A 53 -3.48 -0.70 -11.53
N GLU A 54 -4.59 0.05 -11.57
CA GLU A 54 -5.44 0.15 -12.76
C GLU A 54 -4.69 0.79 -13.93
N GLU A 55 -3.92 1.85 -13.69
CA GLU A 55 -3.08 2.46 -14.72
C GLU A 55 -2.04 1.47 -15.27
N ARG A 56 -1.33 0.74 -14.39
CA ARG A 56 -0.33 -0.25 -14.80
C ARG A 56 -0.97 -1.43 -15.52
N SER A 57 -2.16 -1.86 -15.14
CA SER A 57 -2.89 -2.94 -15.83
C SER A 57 -3.22 -2.68 -17.29
N ARG A 58 -3.22 -1.41 -17.72
CA ARG A 58 -3.43 -1.02 -19.11
C ARG A 58 -2.14 -1.05 -19.94
N HIS A 59 -0.98 -1.02 -19.29
CA HIS A 59 0.33 -0.89 -19.94
C HIS A 59 1.19 -2.15 -19.79
N GLU A 60 1.06 -2.84 -18.65
CA GLU A 60 1.89 -3.97 -18.25
C GLU A 60 1.09 -5.27 -18.32
N SER A 61 1.58 -6.21 -19.13
CA SER A 61 0.91 -7.50 -19.37
C SER A 61 0.76 -8.37 -18.10
N GLU A 62 1.60 -8.15 -17.08
CA GLU A 62 1.58 -8.87 -15.81
C GLU A 62 0.32 -8.55 -14.97
N PHE A 63 -0.34 -7.43 -15.26
CA PHE A 63 -1.48 -6.91 -14.51
C PHE A 63 -2.83 -7.09 -15.25
N THR A 64 -2.81 -7.58 -16.49
CA THR A 64 -3.98 -7.63 -17.39
C THR A 64 -5.10 -8.55 -16.92
N ASP A 65 -4.77 -9.62 -16.17
CA ASP A 65 -5.72 -10.63 -15.68
C ASP A 65 -6.85 -10.03 -14.79
N VAL A 66 -6.60 -8.87 -14.16
CA VAL A 66 -7.57 -8.23 -13.24
C VAL A 66 -8.65 -7.45 -13.98
N VAL A 67 -8.32 -6.81 -15.10
CA VAL A 67 -9.24 -5.91 -15.82
C VAL A 67 -10.20 -6.69 -16.71
N SER A 68 -9.78 -7.84 -17.24
CA SER A 68 -10.57 -8.61 -18.21
C SER A 68 -11.77 -9.35 -17.61
N VAL A 69 -11.87 -9.49 -16.28
CA VAL A 69 -12.91 -10.31 -15.63
C VAL A 69 -13.95 -9.46 -14.89
N GLY A 70 -14.32 -8.28 -15.42
CA GLY A 70 -15.43 -7.47 -14.88
C GLY A 70 -15.36 -7.20 -13.36
N GLY A 71 -14.16 -7.25 -12.79
CA GLY A 71 -13.94 -7.34 -11.36
C GLY A 71 -14.02 -5.97 -10.72
N GLY A 72 -14.91 -5.81 -9.74
CA GLY A 72 -15.00 -4.59 -8.95
C GLY A 72 -13.66 -4.24 -8.28
N LYS A 73 -13.56 -2.99 -7.81
CA LYS A 73 -12.39 -2.44 -7.12
C LYS A 73 -11.80 -3.43 -6.12
N LEU A 74 -10.57 -3.92 -6.37
CA LEU A 74 -9.85 -4.75 -5.41
C LEU A 74 -9.39 -3.88 -4.24
N SER A 75 -9.49 -4.42 -3.03
CA SER A 75 -8.90 -3.77 -1.87
C SER A 75 -7.39 -3.98 -1.88
N MET A 76 -6.66 -2.88 -1.75
CA MET A 76 -5.21 -2.82 -1.54
C MET A 76 -4.89 -2.52 -0.08
N LEU A 77 -5.83 -2.80 0.85
CA LEU A 77 -5.73 -2.36 2.23
C LEU A 77 -4.59 -3.05 2.99
N ASN A 78 -4.35 -4.35 2.77
CA ASN A 78 -3.24 -5.03 3.43
C ASN A 78 -1.91 -4.47 2.93
N LEU A 79 -1.82 -4.17 1.63
CA LEU A 79 -0.65 -3.51 1.06
C LEU A 79 -0.44 -2.12 1.66
N SER A 80 -1.49 -1.30 1.76
CA SER A 80 -1.43 0.02 2.38
C SER A 80 -0.91 -0.06 3.82
N GLU A 81 -1.47 -0.95 4.64
CA GLU A 81 -1.05 -1.14 6.03
C GLU A 81 0.40 -1.63 6.12
N TYR A 82 0.80 -2.50 5.20
CA TYR A 82 2.15 -3.03 5.10
C TYR A 82 3.17 -1.93 4.76
N LEU A 83 2.90 -1.11 3.75
CA LEU A 83 3.77 0.01 3.35
C LEU A 83 3.86 1.08 4.44
N LEU A 84 2.74 1.46 5.05
CA LEU A 84 2.73 2.35 6.21
C LEU A 84 3.52 1.79 7.39
N ARG A 85 3.69 0.47 7.50
CA ARG A 85 4.46 -0.15 8.60
C ARG A 85 5.94 -0.18 8.26
N MET A 86 6.28 -0.36 6.99
CA MET A 86 7.66 -0.43 6.54
C MET A 86 8.31 0.95 6.44
N TRP A 87 7.60 1.92 5.86
CA TRP A 87 8.14 3.23 5.52
C TRP A 87 7.61 4.35 6.42
N GLY A 88 6.50 4.13 7.12
CA GLY A 88 6.02 5.06 8.13
C GLY A 88 6.94 5.17 9.35
N PRO A 89 6.82 6.24 10.16
CA PRO A 89 7.60 6.38 11.37
C PRO A 89 7.24 5.23 12.33
N VAL A 90 8.27 4.58 12.87
CA VAL A 90 8.11 3.54 13.89
C VAL A 90 7.45 4.18 15.11
N LYS A 91 6.15 3.97 15.29
CA LYS A 91 5.48 4.40 16.52
C LYS A 91 6.05 3.56 17.66
N PRO A 92 6.61 4.17 18.72
CA PRO A 92 7.12 3.41 19.84
C PRO A 92 5.99 2.56 20.40
N ALA A 93 6.20 1.24 20.48
CA ALA A 93 5.25 0.35 21.10
C ALA A 93 4.97 0.88 22.51
N LYS A 94 3.70 1.14 22.84
CA LYS A 94 3.31 1.50 24.21
C LYS A 94 3.82 0.38 25.11
N LYS A 95 4.85 0.67 25.92
CA LYS A 95 5.32 -0.24 26.95
C LYS A 95 4.10 -0.61 27.77
N ALA A 96 3.66 -1.87 27.68
CA ALA A 96 2.69 -2.41 28.61
C ALA A 96 3.25 -2.16 30.01
N LYS A 97 2.53 -1.39 30.83
CA LYS A 97 2.91 -1.22 32.23
C LYS A 97 3.01 -2.63 32.83
N PRO A 98 4.14 -3.03 33.43
CA PRO A 98 4.14 -4.24 34.23
C PRO A 98 3.16 -3.99 35.36
N SER A 99 2.10 -4.79 35.41
CA SER A 99 1.22 -4.86 36.57
C SER A 99 2.08 -5.31 37.75
N VAL A 100 2.26 -4.42 38.72
CA VAL A 100 2.79 -4.72 40.06
C VAL A 100 1.62 -5.15 40.93
#